data_AF-A0A0D2KYM2-F1
#
_entry.id   AF-A0A0D2KYM2-F1
#
_cell.length_a   1.000
_cell.length_b   1.000
_cell.length_c   1.000
_cell.angle_alpha   90.00
_cell.angle_beta   90.00
_cell.angle_gamma   90.00
#
_symmetry.space_group_name_H-M   'P 1'
#
loop_
_entity.id
_entity.type
_entity.pdbx_description
1 polymer ?
#
loop_
_entity_poly.entity_id
_entity_poly.type
_entity_poly.pdbx_seq_one_letter_code
_entity_poly.pdbx_strand_id
1 'polypeptide(L)'
;MWGGGGYYGRPFEARNKPKGSSFTGDNKDFYRFELGSARVIPGFEEAVEGMKVGGIRRIIVPVELGYPNGDFKKLGPKPSTFAGERALDFVLSNRGMIDKTLLFDVELLRIQ
;
A
#
# COMPACT_ATOMS: atom_id res chain seq x y z
N MET A 1 -10.23 23.75 -19.25
CA MET A 1 -9.29 24.24 -18.24
C MET A 1 -9.79 23.82 -16.85
N TRP A 2 -8.99 22.97 -16.18
CA TRP A 2 -8.78 22.71 -14.74
C TRP A 2 -9.86 22.22 -13.74
N GLY A 3 -9.46 21.18 -12.98
CA GLY A 3 -9.94 20.82 -11.63
C GLY A 3 -10.29 19.33 -11.46
N GLY A 4 -9.36 18.36 -11.47
CA GLY A 4 -8.35 18.14 -10.42
C GLY A 4 -8.91 17.32 -9.25
N GLY A 5 -9.09 15.99 -9.40
CA GLY A 5 -9.57 15.12 -8.32
C GLY A 5 -8.58 14.00 -8.02
N GLY A 6 -7.94 14.03 -6.86
CA GLY A 6 -6.96 13.05 -6.41
C GLY A 6 -7.28 12.42 -5.09
N TYR A 7 -7.04 11.12 -4.99
CA TYR A 7 -7.14 10.35 -3.77
C TYR A 7 -6.15 10.84 -2.71
N TYR A 8 -6.63 10.96 -1.47
CA TYR A 8 -5.89 11.18 -0.25
C TYR A 8 -6.39 10.17 0.78
N GLY A 9 -5.59 9.16 1.10
CA GLY A 9 -5.86 8.24 2.18
C GLY A 9 -4.56 7.68 2.77
N ARG A 10 -4.58 7.39 4.07
CA ARG A 10 -3.42 7.01 4.88
C ARG A 10 -3.41 5.47 5.05
N PRO A 11 -2.40 4.73 4.58
CA PRO A 11 -2.26 3.31 4.93
C PRO A 11 -1.87 3.10 6.40
N PHE A 12 -1.42 4.15 7.11
CA PHE A 12 -1.09 4.08 8.53
C PHE A 12 -1.65 5.30 9.27
N GLU A 13 -2.57 5.08 10.21
CA GLU A 13 -3.09 6.13 11.07
C GLU A 13 -3.00 5.72 12.55
N ALA A 14 -1.97 6.24 13.25
CA ALA A 14 -2.01 6.34 14.70
C ALA A 14 -2.92 7.51 15.07
N ARG A 15 -3.76 7.30 16.08
CA ARG A 15 -4.96 8.09 16.37
C ARG A 15 -4.71 9.55 16.80
N ASN A 16 -3.49 10.10 16.75
CA ASN A 16 -3.19 11.52 17.05
C ASN A 16 -1.80 12.00 16.56
N LYS A 17 -1.79 13.02 15.66
CA LYS A 17 -0.68 13.91 15.18
C LYS A 17 0.34 13.37 14.14
N PRO A 18 1.10 14.25 13.43
CA PRO A 18 0.78 15.53 12.78
C PRO A 18 0.64 15.39 11.24
N LYS A 19 -0.11 16.29 10.60
CA LYS A 19 -0.23 16.38 9.13
C LYS A 19 1.02 17.05 8.55
N GLY A 20 1.73 16.35 7.67
CA GLY A 20 2.88 16.87 6.90
C GLY A 20 4.01 15.83 6.88
N SER A 21 4.65 15.47 5.78
CA SER A 21 4.79 16.15 4.49
C SER A 21 5.34 15.12 3.49
N SER A 22 4.75 15.01 2.30
CA SER A 22 5.36 14.49 1.06
C SER A 22 4.38 14.49 -0.14
N PHE A 23 3.34 15.34 -0.23
CA PHE A 23 2.33 15.14 -1.31
C PHE A 23 1.75 16.44 -1.91
N THR A 24 2.59 17.44 -2.16
CA THR A 24 2.24 18.57 -3.05
C THR A 24 2.95 18.39 -4.39
N GLY A 25 2.33 17.64 -5.30
CA GLY A 25 2.81 17.52 -6.68
C GLY A 25 1.76 16.87 -7.56
N ASP A 26 1.53 17.43 -8.75
CA ASP A 26 0.52 16.99 -9.73
C ASP A 26 0.82 15.62 -10.37
N ASN A 27 1.84 14.91 -9.89
CA ASN A 27 2.28 13.60 -10.36
C ASN A 27 1.80 12.52 -9.38
N LYS A 28 0.64 11.93 -9.66
CA LYS A 28 0.17 10.77 -8.90
C LYS A 28 0.89 9.52 -9.38
N ASP A 29 1.82 9.01 -8.58
CA ASP A 29 2.44 7.71 -8.84
C ASP A 29 1.40 6.61 -8.59
N PHE A 30 0.70 6.20 -9.66
CA PHE A 30 -0.19 5.04 -9.62
C PHE A 30 0.64 3.76 -9.56
N TYR A 31 0.32 2.86 -8.63
CA TYR A 31 0.92 1.53 -8.63
C TYR A 31 0.21 0.64 -9.66
N ARG A 32 0.94 0.20 -10.69
CA ARG A 32 0.46 -0.74 -11.70
C ARG A 32 1.10 -2.10 -11.48
N PHE A 33 0.28 -3.13 -11.52
CA PHE A 33 0.72 -4.52 -11.55
C PHE A 33 -0.22 -5.35 -12.43
N GLU A 34 0.24 -6.52 -12.82
CA GLU A 34 -0.55 -7.52 -13.55
C GLU A 34 -1.05 -8.57 -12.55
N LEU A 35 -2.36 -8.82 -12.56
CA LEU A 35 -2.96 -9.85 -11.71
C LEU A 35 -2.51 -11.24 -12.18
N GLY A 36 -2.10 -12.10 -11.26
CA GLY A 36 -1.49 -13.41 -11.52
C GLY A 36 0.03 -13.36 -11.76
N SER A 37 0.67 -12.18 -11.72
CA SER A 37 2.10 -12.06 -12.03
C SER A 37 3.05 -12.43 -10.88
N ALA A 38 2.51 -12.65 -9.67
CA ALA A 38 3.28 -12.89 -8.45
C ALA A 38 4.31 -11.78 -8.15
N ARG A 39 4.02 -10.53 -8.56
CA ARG A 39 4.85 -9.34 -8.29
C ARG A 39 4.37 -8.52 -7.09
N VAL A 40 3.21 -8.88 -6.52
CA VAL A 40 2.65 -8.29 -5.31
C VAL A 40 2.54 -9.34 -4.21
N ILE A 41 2.37 -8.90 -2.97
CA ILE A 41 2.10 -9.79 -1.85
C ILE A 41 0.76 -10.54 -2.05
N PRO A 42 0.66 -11.82 -1.66
CA PRO A 42 -0.53 -12.64 -1.90
C PRO A 42 -1.83 -12.02 -1.41
N GLY A 43 -1.83 -11.46 -0.18
CA GLY A 43 -3.04 -10.87 0.39
C GLY A 43 -3.52 -9.62 -0.35
N PHE A 44 -2.62 -8.92 -1.06
CA PHE A 44 -3.00 -7.80 -1.92
C PHE A 44 -3.55 -8.29 -3.27
N GLU A 45 -2.95 -9.33 -3.84
CA GLU A 45 -3.40 -9.97 -5.08
C GLU A 45 -4.86 -10.46 -4.96
N GLU A 46 -5.12 -11.29 -3.94
CA GLU A 46 -6.45 -11.83 -3.63
C GLU A 46 -7.46 -10.70 -3.35
N ALA A 47 -7.01 -9.65 -2.65
CA ALA A 47 -7.85 -8.50 -2.33
C ALA A 47 -8.25 -7.67 -3.55
N VAL A 48 -7.44 -7.63 -4.60
CA VAL A 48 -7.74 -6.89 -5.83
C VAL A 48 -8.50 -7.77 -6.82
N GLU A 49 -8.37 -9.09 -6.72
CA GLU A 49 -9.15 -10.03 -7.51
C GLU A 49 -10.66 -9.76 -7.37
N GLY A 50 -11.34 -9.71 -8.52
CA GLY A 50 -12.77 -9.41 -8.60
C GLY A 50 -13.18 -7.98 -8.21
N MET A 51 -12.24 -7.06 -7.94
CA MET A 51 -12.58 -5.65 -7.80
C MET A 51 -13.13 -5.06 -9.11
N LYS A 52 -14.06 -4.12 -8.99
CA LYS A 52 -14.57 -3.32 -10.11
C LYS A 52 -13.89 -1.97 -10.13
N VAL A 53 -13.67 -1.41 -11.32
CA VAL A 53 -13.18 -0.03 -11.49
C VAL A 53 -14.07 0.95 -10.72
N GLY A 54 -13.45 1.86 -9.97
CA GLY A 54 -14.07 2.78 -9.02
C GLY A 54 -14.32 2.19 -7.62
N GLY A 55 -14.09 0.89 -7.42
CA GLY A 55 -14.26 0.24 -6.13
C GLY A 55 -13.13 0.58 -5.15
N ILE A 56 -13.49 0.71 -3.87
CA ILE A 56 -12.56 0.97 -2.77
C ILE A 56 -12.66 -0.17 -1.76
N ARG A 57 -11.51 -0.67 -1.28
CA ARG A 57 -11.41 -1.69 -0.22
C ARG A 57 -10.38 -1.26 0.82
N ARG A 58 -10.66 -1.55 2.10
CA ARG A 58 -9.66 -1.59 3.16
C ARG A 58 -9.34 -3.04 3.43
N ILE A 59 -8.06 -3.40 3.38
CA ILE A 59 -7.60 -4.76 3.59
C ILE A 59 -6.59 -4.83 4.72
N ILE A 60 -6.70 -5.89 5.49
CA ILE A 60 -5.81 -6.24 6.59
C ILE A 60 -5.07 -7.50 6.17
N VAL A 61 -3.76 -7.39 6.01
CA VAL A 61 -2.90 -8.44 5.46
C VAL A 61 -2.03 -9.00 6.59
N PRO A 62 -2.26 -10.25 7.03
CA PRO A 62 -1.42 -10.90 8.01
C PRO A 62 -0.04 -11.21 7.41
N VAL A 63 0.93 -11.52 8.28
CA VAL A 63 2.36 -11.67 7.90
C VAL A 63 2.56 -12.74 6.85
N GLU A 64 1.81 -13.84 6.94
CA GLU A 64 1.89 -15.00 6.06
C GLU A 64 1.46 -14.67 4.62
N LEU A 65 0.64 -13.63 4.45
CA LEU A 65 0.18 -13.11 3.15
C LEU A 65 0.86 -11.79 2.77
N GLY A 66 1.87 -11.37 3.54
CA GLY A 66 2.64 -10.14 3.37
C GLY A 66 3.94 -10.35 2.59
N TYR A 67 4.99 -9.62 2.97
CA TYR A 67 6.29 -9.72 2.30
C TYR A 67 7.11 -10.90 2.85
N PRO A 68 7.58 -11.82 1.98
CA PRO A 68 8.32 -13.00 2.40
C PRO A 68 9.65 -12.59 3.06
N ASN A 69 9.96 -13.21 4.20
CA ASN A 69 11.15 -12.92 5.00
C ASN A 69 11.29 -11.44 5.42
N GLY A 70 10.19 -10.67 5.37
CA GLY A 70 10.21 -9.23 5.61
C GLY A 70 10.95 -8.42 4.53
N ASP A 71 11.18 -9.00 3.34
CA ASP A 71 11.88 -8.35 2.23
C ASP A 71 10.90 -7.73 1.23
N PHE A 72 10.62 -6.45 1.42
CA PHE A 72 9.75 -5.66 0.54
C PHE A 72 10.44 -5.20 -0.76
N LYS A 73 11.70 -5.57 -1.00
CA LYS A 73 12.39 -5.21 -2.25
C LYS A 73 11.97 -6.09 -3.42
N LYS A 74 11.44 -7.28 -3.14
CA LYS A 74 11.05 -8.28 -4.14
C LYS A 74 9.61 -8.15 -4.62
N LEU A 75 8.70 -7.77 -3.73
CA LEU A 75 7.26 -7.71 -3.98
C LEU A 75 6.72 -6.32 -3.63
N GLY A 76 5.68 -5.91 -4.35
CA GLY A 76 4.89 -4.74 -4.00
C GLY A 76 3.54 -5.07 -3.34
N PRO A 77 2.66 -4.07 -3.18
CA PRO A 77 2.94 -2.64 -3.36
C PRO A 77 3.99 -2.16 -2.35
N LYS A 78 4.62 -1.00 -2.52
CA LYS A 78 5.54 -0.44 -1.51
C LYS A 78 5.42 1.09 -1.47
N PRO A 79 5.73 1.74 -0.35
CA PRO A 79 5.71 3.20 -0.28
C PRO A 79 6.68 3.82 -1.30
N SER A 80 6.29 4.92 -1.95
CA SER A 80 7.15 5.65 -2.88
C SER A 80 8.05 6.69 -2.20
N THR A 81 7.82 6.96 -0.91
CA THR A 81 8.60 7.92 -0.13
C THR A 81 9.63 7.21 0.74
N PHE A 82 10.80 7.82 0.89
CA PHE A 82 11.85 7.30 1.78
C PHE A 82 11.34 7.07 3.21
N ALA A 83 10.54 7.99 3.74
CA ALA A 83 9.94 7.85 5.06
C ALA A 83 9.01 6.63 5.15
N GLY A 84 8.19 6.39 4.11
CA GLY A 84 7.33 5.23 4.03
C GLY A 84 8.13 3.92 3.94
N GLU A 85 9.16 3.87 3.10
CA GLU A 85 10.03 2.69 2.98
C GLU A 85 10.70 2.37 4.32
N ARG A 86 11.20 3.38 5.05
CA ARG A 86 11.80 3.20 6.37
C ARG A 86 10.79 2.74 7.42
N ALA A 87 9.56 3.22 7.35
CA ALA A 87 8.49 2.76 8.24
C ALA A 87 8.13 1.28 7.98
N LEU A 88 7.99 0.89 6.71
CA LEU A 88 7.74 -0.50 6.34
C LEU A 88 8.90 -1.42 6.77
N ASP A 89 10.14 -1.01 6.51
CA ASP A 89 11.35 -1.72 6.95
C ASP A 89 11.38 -1.94 8.46
N PHE A 90 11.03 -0.93 9.26
CA PHE A 90 10.96 -1.04 10.72
C PHE A 90 9.94 -2.09 11.18
N VAL A 91 8.74 -2.11 10.58
CA VAL A 91 7.70 -3.09 10.92
C VAL A 91 8.17 -4.50 10.57
N LEU A 92 8.70 -4.69 9.36
CA LEU A 92 9.08 -6.01 8.86
C LEU A 92 10.30 -6.59 9.59
N SER A 93 11.31 -5.74 9.87
CA SER A 93 12.56 -6.14 10.53
C SER A 93 12.43 -6.34 12.04
N ASN A 94 11.31 -5.94 12.65
CA ASN A 94 11.14 -6.04 14.10
C ASN A 94 11.19 -7.50 14.58
N ARG A 95 12.04 -7.81 15.56
CA ARG A 95 12.20 -9.16 16.12
C ARG A 95 11.44 -9.37 17.44
N GLY A 96 10.80 -8.34 17.98
CA GLY A 96 9.97 -8.41 19.17
C GLY A 96 8.54 -8.87 18.87
N MET A 97 7.70 -8.91 19.91
CA MET A 97 6.26 -9.22 19.80
C MET A 97 5.48 -8.00 19.27
N ILE A 98 5.82 -7.53 18.08
CA ILE A 98 5.04 -6.52 17.37
C ILE A 98 4.20 -7.22 16.32
N ASP A 99 2.91 -6.90 16.30
CA ASP A 99 2.02 -7.30 15.22
C ASP A 99 2.50 -6.67 13.90
N LYS A 100 2.88 -7.51 12.94
CA LYS A 100 3.35 -7.09 11.61
C LYS A 100 2.25 -7.12 10.56
N THR A 101 1.00 -7.22 10.99
CA THR A 101 -0.16 -7.07 10.14
C THR A 101 -0.12 -5.71 9.45
N LEU A 102 -0.36 -5.71 8.15
CA LEU A 102 -0.35 -4.51 7.32
C LEU A 102 -1.77 -4.11 6.96
N LEU A 103 -2.03 -2.80 6.92
CA LEU A 103 -3.30 -2.24 6.47
C LEU A 103 -3.08 -1.52 5.15
N PHE A 104 -3.91 -1.83 4.16
CA PHE A 104 -3.93 -1.11 2.89
C PHE A 104 -5.33 -0.58 2.61
N ASP A 105 -5.38 0.66 2.14
CA ASP A 105 -6.57 1.18 1.46
C ASP A 105 -6.29 1.15 -0.05
N VAL A 106 -7.20 0.54 -0.80
CA VAL A 106 -7.05 0.24 -2.23
C VAL A 106 -8.22 0.83 -3.00
N GLU A 107 -7.93 1.59 -4.05
CA GLU A 107 -8.90 2.07 -5.03
C GLU A 107 -8.52 1.53 -6.41
N LEU A 108 -9.43 0.83 -7.08
CA LEU A 108 -9.19 0.33 -8.43
C LEU A 108 -9.57 1.39 -9.46
N LEU A 109 -8.58 2.09 -10.02
CA LEU A 109 -8.83 3.20 -10.94
C LEU A 109 -9.11 2.76 -12.38
N ARG A 110 -8.46 1.68 -12.83
CA ARG A 110 -8.54 1.21 -14.22
C ARG A 110 -8.03 -0.23 -14.34
N ILE A 111 -8.61 -0.98 -15.27
CA ILE A 111 -8.08 -2.24 -15.82
C ILE A 111 -7.67 -1.97 -17.27
N GLN A 112 -6.54 -2.55 -17.70
CA GLN A 112 -6.01 -2.42 -19.07
C GLN A 112 -5.84 -3.78 -19.71
#